data_AF-A0AAN8CIC7-F1
#
_entry.id   AF-A0AAN8CIC7-F1
#
_cell.length_a   1.000
_cell.length_b   1.000
_cell.length_c   1.000
_cell.angle_alpha   90.00
_cell.angle_beta   90.00
_cell.angle_gamma   90.00
#
_symmetry.space_group_name_H-M   'P 1'
#
loop_
_entity.id
_entity.type
_entity.pdbx_description
1 polymer ?
#
loop_
_entity_poly.entity_id
_entity_poly.type
_entity_poly.pdbx_seq_one_letter_code
_entity_poly.pdbx_strand_id
1 'polypeptide(L)'
;MKEALQCVHEMSSTQLLFLFVQTGLESTLERSTIARERMGLLLQQLIKAGTLPKQQYYNGVQEILEVAEDMAIDIPHIWLYLAELISPMLHEGGIPMGELFREISKPLIPLGQAGVLLVQILNLLCKEISHKKAGAMWREGGLRWGDFLPEDVDVNKFVTEKKVEFTLGVESEDGQKEELSSEELSKQIQRLIQDQADDQRLFDWIEANLDEQQMSSNMLVRALMTCICQSAIIYENPNKVDAAKIKKRAKVLQKYLSDDKKELQALYALQALMVELEQPANLLRMFFDSLYDEDVIKEEAFYKWESSKDPAEQQGKGVALKSVTAFFTWLREAEDEDESDNS
;
A
#
# COMPACT_ATOMS: atom_id res chain seq x y z
N MET A 1 -19.32 10.80 -14.05
CA MET A 1 -18.27 10.37 -14.99
C MET A 1 -18.83 10.10 -16.40
N LYS A 2 -19.74 9.12 -16.59
CA LYS A 2 -20.30 8.80 -17.92
C LYS A 2 -20.86 10.00 -18.70
N GLU A 3 -21.67 10.82 -18.04
CA GLU A 3 -22.26 12.03 -18.64
C GLU A 3 -21.19 13.04 -19.09
N ALA A 4 -20.15 13.29 -18.27
CA ALA A 4 -19.06 14.19 -18.64
C ALA A 4 -18.27 13.70 -19.87
N LEU A 5 -17.99 12.39 -19.95
CA LEU A 5 -17.34 11.79 -21.13
C LEU A 5 -18.19 11.98 -22.39
N GLN A 6 -19.51 11.77 -22.27
CA GLN A 6 -20.45 11.93 -23.38
C GLN A 6 -20.50 13.39 -23.85
N CYS A 7 -20.61 14.36 -22.94
CA CYS A 7 -20.63 15.77 -23.33
C CYS A 7 -19.37 16.19 -24.08
N VAL A 8 -18.19 15.76 -23.62
CA VAL A 8 -16.93 16.08 -24.30
C VAL A 8 -16.85 15.43 -25.68
N HIS A 9 -17.35 14.20 -25.82
CA HIS A 9 -17.45 13.52 -27.12
C HIS A 9 -18.37 14.27 -28.08
N GLU A 10 -19.54 14.73 -27.60
CA GLU A 10 -20.53 15.46 -28.39
C GLU A 10 -20.02 16.82 -28.91
N MET A 11 -19.05 17.46 -28.23
CA MET A 11 -18.45 18.72 -28.71
C MET A 11 -17.78 18.59 -30.08
N SER A 12 -17.41 17.37 -30.51
CA SER A 12 -16.88 17.06 -31.85
C SER A 12 -15.73 17.96 -32.32
N SER A 13 -14.94 18.50 -31.39
CA SER A 13 -13.92 19.53 -31.63
C SER A 13 -12.53 19.08 -31.15
N THR A 14 -12.08 17.93 -31.64
CA THR A 14 -10.87 17.24 -31.15
C THR A 14 -9.60 18.12 -31.14
N GLN A 15 -9.47 19.05 -32.09
CA GLN A 15 -8.29 19.94 -32.20
C GLN A 15 -8.25 21.06 -31.14
N LEU A 16 -9.37 21.32 -30.47
CA LEU A 16 -9.52 22.37 -29.46
C LEU A 16 -9.61 21.79 -28.04
N LEU A 17 -9.45 20.48 -27.87
CA LEU A 17 -9.58 19.84 -26.56
C LEU A 17 -8.46 20.25 -25.58
N PHE A 18 -7.34 20.78 -26.07
CA PHE A 18 -6.33 21.41 -25.22
C PHE A 18 -6.91 22.58 -24.39
N LEU A 19 -7.88 23.35 -24.93
CA LEU A 19 -8.57 24.41 -24.19
C LEU A 19 -9.43 23.85 -23.06
N PHE A 20 -10.06 22.69 -23.28
CA PHE A 20 -10.82 22.01 -22.23
C PHE A 20 -9.91 21.56 -21.09
N VAL A 21 -8.74 21.01 -21.42
CA VAL A 21 -7.72 20.61 -20.44
C VAL A 21 -7.24 21.83 -19.67
N GLN A 22 -6.77 22.87 -20.36
CA GLN A 22 -6.32 24.12 -19.75
C GLN A 22 -7.38 24.72 -18.81
N THR A 23 -8.60 24.93 -19.30
CA THR A 23 -9.70 25.52 -18.51
C THR A 23 -10.05 24.65 -17.30
N GLY A 24 -10.02 23.32 -17.47
CA GLY A 24 -10.27 22.36 -16.39
C GLY A 24 -9.22 22.45 -15.29
N LEU A 25 -7.95 22.52 -15.66
CA LEU A 25 -6.83 22.67 -14.73
C LEU A 25 -6.89 24.04 -14.02
N GLU A 26 -7.00 25.15 -14.76
CA GLU A 26 -7.09 26.52 -14.20
C GLU A 26 -8.25 26.66 -13.22
N SER A 27 -9.44 26.20 -13.60
CA SER A 27 -10.65 26.32 -12.76
C SER A 27 -10.64 25.45 -11.50
N THR A 28 -9.71 24.50 -11.39
CA THR A 28 -9.63 23.57 -10.25
C THR A 28 -8.35 23.71 -9.42
N LEU A 29 -7.33 24.36 -9.96
CA LEU A 29 -6.00 24.50 -9.35
C LEU A 29 -6.05 24.99 -7.90
N GLU A 30 -6.82 26.04 -7.62
CA GLU A 30 -6.94 26.65 -6.28
C GLU A 30 -8.20 26.23 -5.51
N ARG A 31 -8.91 25.19 -5.98
CA ARG A 31 -10.05 24.63 -5.25
C ARG A 31 -9.57 23.66 -4.17
N SER A 32 -10.36 22.64 -3.86
CA SER A 32 -10.00 21.58 -2.90
C SER A 32 -9.18 20.46 -3.57
N THR A 33 -8.39 19.71 -2.78
CA THR A 33 -7.70 18.48 -3.23
C THR A 33 -8.63 17.53 -3.98
N ILE A 34 -9.83 17.28 -3.44
CA ILE A 34 -10.84 16.42 -4.08
C ILE A 34 -11.27 16.93 -5.47
N ALA A 35 -11.28 18.26 -5.69
CA ALA A 35 -11.64 18.83 -6.98
C ALA A 35 -10.54 18.61 -8.01
N ARG A 36 -9.27 18.75 -7.59
CA ARG A 36 -8.11 18.47 -8.43
C ARG A 36 -8.01 16.99 -8.80
N GLU A 37 -8.13 16.10 -7.83
CA GLU A 37 -8.15 14.65 -8.07
C GLU A 37 -9.27 14.24 -9.04
N ARG A 38 -10.49 14.77 -8.86
CA ARG A 38 -11.61 14.48 -9.77
C ARG A 38 -11.39 15.02 -11.18
N MET A 39 -10.76 16.17 -11.32
CA MET A 39 -10.39 16.72 -12.64
C MET A 39 -9.33 15.85 -13.31
N GLY A 40 -8.26 15.49 -12.60
CA GLY A 40 -7.23 14.58 -13.12
C GLY A 40 -7.80 13.23 -13.54
N LEU A 41 -8.69 12.64 -12.74
CA LEU A 41 -9.40 11.41 -13.07
C LEU A 41 -10.29 11.56 -14.31
N LEU A 42 -11.00 12.69 -14.47
CA LEU A 42 -11.79 12.95 -15.67
C LEU A 42 -10.90 12.96 -16.93
N LEU A 43 -9.76 13.66 -16.88
CA LEU A 43 -8.82 13.72 -18.00
C LEU A 43 -8.22 12.35 -18.33
N GLN A 44 -7.89 11.56 -17.31
CA GLN A 44 -7.41 10.19 -17.49
C GLN A 44 -8.47 9.30 -18.15
N GLN A 45 -9.73 9.41 -17.73
CA GLN A 45 -10.83 8.63 -18.33
C GLN A 45 -11.10 9.05 -19.79
N LEU A 46 -10.95 10.34 -20.12
CA LEU A 46 -11.06 10.82 -21.51
C LEU A 46 -9.95 10.26 -22.41
N ILE A 47 -8.72 10.14 -21.88
CA ILE A 47 -7.59 9.49 -22.57
C ILE A 47 -7.87 7.98 -22.73
N LYS A 48 -8.28 7.30 -21.67
CA LYS A 48 -8.61 5.86 -21.67
C LYS A 48 -9.72 5.54 -22.68
N ALA A 49 -10.72 6.42 -22.80
CA ALA A 49 -11.81 6.30 -23.76
C ALA A 49 -11.43 6.71 -25.20
N GLY A 50 -10.21 7.20 -25.44
CA GLY A 50 -9.76 7.68 -26.74
C GLY A 50 -10.42 8.98 -27.22
N THR A 51 -11.17 9.66 -26.34
CA THR A 51 -11.87 10.92 -26.66
C THR A 51 -10.92 12.11 -26.63
N LEU A 52 -9.98 12.12 -25.68
CA LEU A 52 -8.91 13.12 -25.58
C LEU A 52 -7.60 12.52 -26.15
N PRO A 53 -7.06 13.04 -27.26
CA PRO A 53 -5.74 12.64 -27.73
C PRO A 53 -4.63 13.09 -26.77
N LYS A 54 -3.59 12.27 -26.59
CA LYS A 54 -2.44 12.61 -25.72
C LYS A 54 -1.81 13.97 -26.02
N GLN A 55 -1.67 14.31 -27.31
CA GLN A 55 -1.10 15.60 -27.74
C GLN A 55 -1.95 16.79 -27.25
N GLN A 56 -3.28 16.66 -27.23
CA GLN A 56 -4.17 17.71 -26.73
C GLN A 56 -4.08 17.84 -25.21
N TYR A 57 -3.89 16.73 -24.50
CA TYR A 57 -3.58 16.75 -23.08
C TYR A 57 -2.26 17.48 -22.79
N TYR A 58 -1.18 17.12 -23.48
CA TYR A 58 0.12 17.77 -23.29
C TYR A 58 0.08 19.26 -23.58
N ASN A 59 -0.55 19.67 -24.69
CA ASN A 59 -0.70 21.10 -25.02
C ASN A 59 -1.43 21.86 -23.91
N GLY A 60 -2.54 21.34 -23.39
CA GLY A 60 -3.30 22.02 -22.33
C GLY A 60 -2.58 22.07 -20.98
N VAL A 61 -1.80 21.03 -20.65
CA VAL A 61 -0.96 21.01 -19.44
C VAL A 61 0.23 21.98 -19.58
N GLN A 62 0.85 22.03 -20.76
CA GLN A 62 2.01 22.87 -21.04
C GLN A 62 1.72 24.36 -20.78
N GLU A 63 0.58 24.87 -21.23
CA GLU A 63 0.18 26.29 -21.04
C GLU A 63 0.25 26.74 -19.57
N ILE A 64 -0.13 25.86 -18.62
CA ILE A 64 -0.10 26.17 -17.19
C ILE A 64 1.31 25.97 -16.62
N LEU A 65 2.03 24.95 -17.07
CA LEU A 65 3.38 24.68 -16.60
C LEU A 65 4.37 25.80 -17.00
N GLU A 66 4.16 26.45 -18.14
CA GLU A 66 4.99 27.58 -18.60
C GLU A 66 4.91 28.81 -17.67
N VAL A 67 3.77 29.02 -16.99
CA VAL A 67 3.56 30.15 -16.06
C VAL A 67 3.58 29.72 -14.59
N ALA A 68 3.80 28.44 -14.30
CA ALA A 68 3.70 27.88 -12.94
C ALA A 68 4.71 28.49 -11.96
N GLU A 69 5.91 28.87 -12.43
CA GLU A 69 6.91 29.53 -11.60
C GLU A 69 6.46 30.92 -11.13
N ASP A 70 5.87 31.72 -12.02
CA ASP A 70 5.30 33.02 -11.66
C ASP A 70 4.10 32.87 -10.71
N MET A 71 3.25 31.87 -10.97
CA MET A 71 2.12 31.56 -10.08
C MET A 71 2.55 31.11 -8.69
N ALA A 72 3.75 30.54 -8.54
CA ALA A 72 4.29 30.11 -7.25
C ALA A 72 4.49 31.28 -6.27
N ILE A 73 4.58 32.52 -6.77
CA ILE A 73 4.68 33.74 -5.96
C ILE A 73 3.41 33.91 -5.11
N ASP A 74 2.25 33.70 -5.72
CA ASP A 74 0.94 33.87 -5.08
C ASP A 74 0.38 32.56 -4.50
N ILE A 75 0.83 31.41 -5.03
CA ILE A 75 0.34 30.07 -4.69
C ILE A 75 1.51 29.19 -4.19
N PRO A 76 1.85 29.22 -2.89
CA PRO A 76 3.02 28.52 -2.35
C PRO A 76 3.04 26.99 -2.58
N HIS A 77 1.87 26.39 -2.77
CA HIS A 77 1.70 24.94 -2.96
C HIS A 77 1.36 24.55 -4.41
N ILE A 78 1.60 25.44 -5.39
CA ILE A 78 1.29 25.22 -6.81
C ILE A 78 1.79 23.87 -7.33
N TRP A 79 3.02 23.46 -6.99
CA TRP A 79 3.62 22.21 -7.46
C TRP A 79 2.90 20.98 -6.93
N LEU A 80 2.42 21.02 -5.67
CA LEU A 80 1.59 19.96 -5.11
C LEU A 80 0.22 19.94 -5.82
N TYR A 81 -0.37 21.09 -6.09
CA TYR A 81 -1.68 21.18 -6.76
C TYR A 81 -1.62 20.66 -8.20
N LEU A 82 -0.57 21.02 -8.94
CA LEU A 82 -0.30 20.49 -10.27
C LEU A 82 -0.05 18.97 -10.21
N ALA A 83 0.68 18.50 -9.21
CA ALA A 83 0.87 17.06 -9.01
C ALA A 83 -0.46 16.33 -8.73
N GLU A 84 -1.35 16.88 -7.89
CA GLU A 84 -2.69 16.32 -7.64
C GLU A 84 -3.55 16.24 -8.91
N LEU A 85 -3.37 17.17 -9.86
CA LEU A 85 -4.04 17.17 -11.16
C LEU A 85 -3.44 16.15 -12.14
N ILE A 86 -2.13 15.94 -12.10
CA ILE A 86 -1.39 15.13 -13.09
C ILE A 86 -1.28 13.66 -12.66
N SER A 87 -1.09 13.37 -11.36
CA SER A 87 -0.88 12.01 -10.83
C SER A 87 -1.91 10.97 -11.30
N PRO A 88 -3.23 11.28 -11.38
CA PRO A 88 -4.20 10.31 -11.88
C PRO A 88 -3.92 9.81 -13.29
N MET A 89 -3.19 10.56 -14.13
CA MET A 89 -2.81 10.14 -15.48
C MET A 89 -1.89 8.91 -15.50
N LEU A 90 -1.26 8.56 -14.38
CA LEU A 90 -0.43 7.36 -14.22
C LEU A 90 -1.26 6.11 -13.86
N HIS A 91 -2.56 6.24 -13.63
CA HIS A 91 -3.45 5.11 -13.36
C HIS A 91 -3.71 4.26 -14.61
N GLU A 92 -4.28 3.08 -14.40
CA GLU A 92 -4.52 2.10 -15.46
C GLU A 92 -5.37 2.65 -16.63
N GLY A 93 -4.79 2.62 -17.83
CA GLY A 93 -5.38 3.17 -19.06
C GLY A 93 -5.03 4.64 -19.32
N GLY A 94 -4.19 5.24 -18.48
CA GLY A 94 -3.58 6.54 -18.71
C GLY A 94 -2.29 6.46 -19.54
N ILE A 95 -1.36 7.36 -19.27
CA ILE A 95 -0.11 7.52 -20.02
C ILE A 95 1.05 6.85 -19.26
N PRO A 96 1.93 6.06 -19.93
CA PRO A 96 3.10 5.48 -19.29
C PRO A 96 4.00 6.54 -18.64
N MET A 97 4.52 6.25 -17.43
CA MET A 97 5.32 7.21 -16.65
C MET A 97 6.48 7.82 -17.44
N GLY A 98 7.23 6.99 -18.17
CA GLY A 98 8.35 7.44 -18.99
C GLY A 98 7.97 8.41 -20.11
N GLU A 99 6.78 8.26 -20.69
CA GLU A 99 6.25 9.17 -21.72
C GLU A 99 5.75 10.46 -21.07
N LEU A 100 4.90 10.33 -20.05
CA LEU A 100 4.29 11.47 -19.34
C LEU A 100 5.36 12.41 -18.78
N PHE A 101 6.35 11.88 -18.06
CA PHE A 101 7.34 12.70 -17.36
C PHE A 101 8.27 13.44 -18.32
N ARG A 102 8.63 12.83 -19.46
CA ARG A 102 9.43 13.51 -20.48
C ARG A 102 8.66 14.67 -21.11
N GLU A 103 7.38 14.47 -21.42
CA GLU A 103 6.56 15.50 -22.07
C GLU A 103 6.25 16.67 -21.14
N ILE A 104 5.76 16.41 -19.91
CA ILE A 104 5.40 17.50 -18.97
C ILE A 104 6.62 18.25 -18.43
N SER A 105 7.82 17.65 -18.48
CA SER A 105 9.03 18.31 -17.99
C SER A 105 9.62 19.29 -19.01
N LYS A 106 9.27 19.21 -20.30
CA LYS A 106 9.82 20.10 -21.35
C LYS A 106 9.77 21.59 -21.00
N PRO A 107 8.61 22.17 -20.59
CA PRO A 107 8.55 23.59 -20.21
C PRO A 107 9.29 23.89 -18.90
N LEU A 108 9.52 22.88 -18.04
CA LEU A 108 10.05 23.06 -16.69
C LEU A 108 11.57 22.86 -16.59
N ILE A 109 12.19 22.19 -17.56
CA ILE A 109 13.64 21.98 -17.61
C ILE A 109 14.40 23.33 -17.67
N PRO A 110 14.05 24.28 -18.56
CA PRO A 110 14.71 25.59 -18.59
C PRO A 110 14.55 26.40 -17.30
N LEU A 111 13.47 26.15 -16.55
CA LEU A 111 13.16 26.82 -15.28
C LEU A 111 13.83 26.14 -14.08
N GLY A 112 14.45 24.96 -14.27
CA GLY A 112 14.99 24.15 -13.18
C GLY A 112 13.91 23.57 -12.23
N GLN A 113 12.63 23.61 -12.63
CA GLN A 113 11.50 23.19 -11.79
C GLN A 113 10.99 21.77 -12.10
N ALA A 114 11.50 21.11 -13.14
CA ALA A 114 11.05 19.78 -13.54
C ALA A 114 11.18 18.77 -12.39
N GLY A 115 12.36 18.71 -11.75
CA GLY A 115 12.59 17.84 -10.61
C GLY A 115 11.63 18.10 -9.43
N VAL A 116 11.23 19.36 -9.20
CA VAL A 116 10.32 19.73 -8.11
C VAL A 116 8.93 19.14 -8.35
N LEU A 117 8.37 19.28 -9.56
CA LEU A 117 7.07 18.72 -9.90
C LEU A 117 7.09 17.19 -9.84
N LEU A 118 8.10 16.55 -10.44
CA LEU A 118 8.19 15.09 -10.50
C LEU A 118 8.27 14.46 -9.10
N VAL A 119 9.00 15.08 -8.15
CA VAL A 119 9.03 14.64 -6.75
C VAL A 119 7.62 14.69 -6.12
N GLN A 120 6.84 15.75 -6.37
CA GLN A 120 5.48 15.83 -5.83
C GLN A 120 4.58 14.73 -6.41
N ILE A 121 4.65 14.49 -7.73
CA ILE A 121 3.89 13.42 -8.38
C ILE A 121 4.28 12.05 -7.81
N LEU A 122 5.57 11.77 -7.69
CA LEU A 122 6.07 10.52 -7.12
C LEU A 122 5.63 10.33 -5.67
N ASN A 123 5.68 11.37 -4.84
CA ASN A 123 5.23 11.30 -3.45
C ASN A 123 3.73 11.03 -3.33
N LEU A 124 2.90 11.61 -4.21
CA LEU A 124 1.47 11.30 -4.25
C LEU A 124 1.24 9.86 -4.72
N LEU A 125 1.92 9.44 -5.78
CA LEU A 125 1.83 8.08 -6.30
C LEU A 125 2.23 7.06 -5.22
N CYS A 126 3.28 7.35 -4.44
CA CYS A 126 3.73 6.48 -3.34
C CYS A 126 2.75 6.39 -2.15
N LYS A 127 1.72 7.25 -2.09
CA LYS A 127 0.62 7.09 -1.13
C LYS A 127 -0.43 6.08 -1.62
N GLU A 128 -0.55 5.91 -2.94
CA GLU A 128 -1.51 5.02 -3.58
C GLU A 128 -0.91 3.64 -3.88
N ILE A 129 0.37 3.60 -4.24
CA ILE A 129 1.17 2.41 -4.51
C ILE A 129 2.47 2.45 -3.71
N SER A 130 3.20 1.34 -3.57
CA SER A 130 4.46 1.36 -2.81
C SER A 130 5.60 2.08 -3.56
N HIS A 131 6.56 2.62 -2.80
CA HIS A 131 7.81 3.20 -3.32
C HIS A 131 8.53 2.23 -4.29
N LYS A 132 8.48 0.92 -4.00
CA LYS A 132 9.05 -0.12 -4.87
C LYS A 132 8.40 -0.14 -6.25
N LYS A 133 7.06 -0.10 -6.31
CA LYS A 133 6.32 -0.11 -7.57
C LYS A 133 6.51 1.20 -8.33
N ALA A 134 6.47 2.35 -7.65
CA ALA A 134 6.76 3.64 -8.26
C ALA A 134 8.20 3.69 -8.83
N GLY A 135 9.18 3.17 -8.09
CA GLY A 135 10.57 3.04 -8.54
C GLY A 135 10.75 2.06 -9.70
N ALA A 136 9.95 0.98 -9.77
CA ALA A 136 9.92 0.09 -10.93
C ALA A 136 9.38 0.82 -12.17
N MET A 137 8.24 1.51 -12.04
CA MET A 137 7.66 2.31 -13.15
C MET A 137 8.64 3.38 -13.65
N TRP A 138 9.39 4.02 -12.74
CA TRP A 138 10.44 4.98 -13.08
C TRP A 138 11.55 4.36 -13.94
N ARG A 139 12.06 3.20 -13.50
CA ARG A 139 13.13 2.46 -14.18
C ARG A 139 12.67 1.86 -15.51
N GLU A 140 11.49 1.25 -15.56
CA GLU A 140 10.86 0.75 -16.78
C GLU A 140 10.61 1.87 -17.79
N GLY A 141 10.30 3.08 -17.31
CA GLY A 141 10.20 4.29 -18.13
C GLY A 141 11.53 4.76 -18.71
N GLY A 142 12.67 4.21 -18.26
CA GLY A 142 14.01 4.63 -18.65
C GLY A 142 14.33 6.05 -18.22
N LEU A 143 13.80 6.48 -17.07
CA LEU A 143 13.94 7.85 -16.55
C LEU A 143 15.21 7.99 -15.73
N ARG A 144 15.88 9.14 -15.85
CA ARG A 144 17.08 9.48 -15.07
C ARG A 144 16.92 10.90 -14.53
N TRP A 145 17.23 11.10 -13.26
CA TRP A 145 17.14 12.43 -12.65
C TRP A 145 18.02 13.47 -13.35
N GLY A 146 19.15 13.06 -13.93
CA GLY A 146 20.00 13.94 -14.73
C GLY A 146 19.30 14.54 -15.97
N ASP A 147 18.20 13.95 -16.44
CA ASP A 147 17.42 14.49 -17.55
C ASP A 147 16.45 15.61 -17.10
N PHE A 148 16.23 15.76 -15.79
CA PHE A 148 15.21 16.65 -15.20
C PHE A 148 15.78 17.67 -14.20
N LEU A 149 17.07 17.57 -13.88
CA LEU A 149 17.74 18.45 -12.93
C LEU A 149 18.76 19.33 -13.65
N PRO A 150 19.02 20.55 -13.15
CA PRO A 150 20.12 21.38 -13.63
C PRO A 150 21.48 20.66 -13.50
N GLU A 151 22.42 20.96 -14.40
CA GLU A 151 23.73 20.28 -14.47
C GLU A 151 24.59 20.44 -13.20
N ASP A 152 24.36 21.50 -12.42
CA ASP A 152 25.07 21.81 -11.17
C ASP A 152 24.50 21.08 -9.94
N VAL A 153 23.39 20.36 -10.09
CA VAL A 153 22.75 19.63 -8.99
C VAL A 153 23.31 18.22 -8.86
N ASP A 154 23.82 17.90 -7.66
CA ASP A 154 24.19 16.52 -7.32
C ASP A 154 22.93 15.65 -7.18
N VAL A 155 22.78 14.71 -8.12
CA VAL A 155 21.63 13.80 -8.18
C VAL A 155 21.50 12.95 -6.90
N ASN A 156 22.59 12.44 -6.35
CA ASN A 156 22.56 11.60 -5.16
C ASN A 156 22.10 12.40 -3.94
N LYS A 157 22.65 13.61 -3.77
CA LYS A 157 22.21 14.52 -2.73
C LYS A 157 20.74 14.89 -2.89
N PHE A 158 20.30 15.21 -4.11
CA PHE A 158 18.92 15.56 -4.39
C PHE A 158 17.95 14.44 -4.03
N VAL A 159 18.21 13.20 -4.47
CA VAL A 159 17.27 12.09 -4.19
C VAL A 159 17.19 11.78 -2.70
N THR A 160 18.29 11.94 -1.95
CA THR A 160 18.31 11.73 -0.50
C THR A 160 17.57 12.82 0.24
N GLU A 161 17.79 14.10 -0.11
CA GLU A 161 17.08 15.22 0.50
C GLU A 161 15.58 15.18 0.21
N LYS A 162 15.20 14.71 -0.99
CA LYS A 162 13.80 14.60 -1.42
C LYS A 162 13.15 13.26 -1.08
N LYS A 163 13.89 12.32 -0.48
CA LYS A 163 13.42 10.97 -0.11
C LYS A 163 12.86 10.16 -1.29
N VAL A 164 13.50 10.27 -2.45
CA VAL A 164 13.13 9.57 -3.69
C VAL A 164 14.18 8.56 -4.14
N GLU A 165 15.00 8.05 -3.23
CA GLU A 165 16.11 7.11 -3.51
C GLU A 165 15.63 5.78 -4.12
N PHE A 166 14.36 5.42 -3.91
CA PHE A 166 13.72 4.27 -4.54
C PHE A 166 13.71 4.33 -6.08
N THR A 167 13.95 5.51 -6.67
CA THR A 167 14.08 5.71 -8.12
C THR A 167 15.46 5.36 -8.68
N LEU A 168 16.51 5.37 -7.84
CA LEU A 168 17.88 5.09 -8.29
C LEU A 168 18.13 3.61 -8.57
N GLY A 169 17.24 2.73 -8.11
CA GLY A 169 17.45 1.29 -8.25
C GLY A 169 18.75 0.86 -7.59
N VAL A 170 18.75 0.79 -6.25
CA VAL A 170 19.69 -0.11 -5.59
C VAL A 170 19.18 -1.52 -5.88
N GLU A 171 19.43 -2.00 -7.09
CA GLU A 171 19.72 -3.41 -7.24
C GLU A 171 20.98 -3.61 -6.41
N SER A 172 20.83 -4.27 -5.26
CA SER A 172 21.88 -5.17 -4.81
C SER A 172 22.24 -6.02 -6.02
N GLU A 173 23.37 -5.67 -6.63
CA GLU A 173 24.01 -6.32 -7.77
C GLU A 173 23.88 -7.84 -7.64
N ASP A 174 23.40 -8.52 -8.68
CA ASP A 174 23.59 -9.96 -8.96
C ASP A 174 23.74 -10.88 -7.73
N GLY A 175 22.85 -10.72 -6.76
CA GLY A 175 22.68 -11.64 -5.65
C GLY A 175 21.47 -12.50 -5.95
N GLN A 176 21.66 -13.82 -6.05
CA GLN A 176 20.65 -14.70 -5.45
C GLN A 176 20.30 -14.06 -4.11
N LYS A 177 19.09 -13.49 -3.95
CA LYS A 177 18.62 -13.08 -2.63
C LYS A 177 18.73 -14.35 -1.80
N GLU A 178 19.70 -14.42 -0.89
CA GLU A 178 19.75 -15.51 0.07
C GLU A 178 18.36 -15.52 0.72
N GLU A 179 17.62 -16.60 0.52
CA GLU A 179 16.30 -16.75 1.09
C GLU A 179 16.43 -16.50 2.59
N LEU A 180 15.84 -15.39 3.07
CA LEU A 180 15.84 -15.07 4.50
C LEU A 180 15.32 -16.27 5.27
N SER A 181 16.12 -16.77 6.22
CA SER A 181 15.68 -17.86 7.08
C SER A 181 14.51 -17.43 7.95
N SER A 182 13.73 -18.40 8.44
CA SER A 182 12.60 -18.15 9.35
C SER A 182 13.01 -17.36 10.61
N GLU A 183 14.22 -17.60 11.11
CA GLU A 183 14.77 -16.95 12.30
C GLU A 183 15.13 -15.49 12.04
N GLU A 184 15.78 -15.21 10.91
CA GLU A 184 16.14 -13.85 10.50
C GLU A 184 14.90 -13.03 10.17
N LEU A 185 13.93 -13.62 9.47
CA LEU A 185 12.66 -12.97 9.18
C LEU A 185 11.94 -12.54 10.46
N SER A 186 11.78 -13.46 11.42
CA SER A 186 11.12 -13.18 12.70
C SER A 186 11.85 -12.09 13.47
N LYS A 187 13.19 -12.14 13.51
CA LYS A 187 14.01 -11.13 14.19
C LYS A 187 13.84 -9.73 13.60
N GLN A 188 13.75 -9.61 12.27
CA GLN A 188 13.59 -8.32 11.62
C GLN A 188 12.17 -7.76 11.77
N ILE A 189 11.14 -8.61 11.65
CA ILE A 189 9.75 -8.21 11.93
C ILE A 189 9.62 -7.73 13.38
N GLN A 190 10.20 -8.46 14.33
CA GLN A 190 10.18 -8.09 15.74
C GLN A 190 10.84 -6.73 15.98
N ARG A 191 11.99 -6.45 15.34
CA ARG A 191 12.64 -5.13 15.41
C ARG A 191 11.75 -4.00 14.90
N LEU A 192 11.12 -4.18 13.74
CA LEU A 192 10.22 -3.17 13.17
C LEU A 192 9.03 -2.88 14.09
N ILE A 193 8.48 -3.91 14.74
CA ILE A 193 7.39 -3.75 15.70
C ILE A 193 7.88 -3.02 16.96
N GLN A 194 9.07 -3.35 17.48
CA GLN A 194 9.68 -2.67 18.62
C GLN A 194 9.96 -1.19 18.34
N ASP A 195 10.44 -0.88 17.14
CA ASP A 195 10.71 0.48 16.66
C ASP A 195 9.43 1.30 16.37
N GLN A 196 8.24 0.74 16.68
CA GLN A 196 6.94 1.38 16.44
C GLN A 196 6.73 1.78 14.97
N ALA A 197 7.32 1.05 14.02
CA ALA A 197 7.09 1.26 12.59
C ALA A 197 5.59 1.24 12.28
N ASP A 198 5.09 2.12 11.42
CA ASP A 198 3.71 2.03 10.96
C ASP A 198 3.49 0.83 10.02
N ASP A 199 2.25 0.56 9.65
CA ASP A 199 1.93 -0.57 8.78
C ASP A 199 2.57 -0.43 7.40
N GLN A 200 2.68 0.81 6.90
CA GLN A 200 3.29 1.09 5.60
C GLN A 200 4.77 0.72 5.60
N ARG A 201 5.53 1.12 6.62
CA ARG A 201 6.95 0.77 6.73
C ARG A 201 7.16 -0.74 6.87
N LEU A 202 6.23 -1.44 7.51
CA LEU A 202 6.28 -2.90 7.61
C LEU A 202 6.03 -3.56 6.25
N PHE A 203 5.04 -3.09 5.48
CA PHE A 203 4.80 -3.53 4.11
C PHE A 203 5.99 -3.26 3.20
N ASP A 204 6.54 -2.05 3.26
CA ASP A 204 7.68 -1.63 2.46
C ASP A 204 8.90 -2.53 2.74
N TRP A 205 9.15 -2.85 4.01
CA TRP A 205 10.24 -3.74 4.38
C TRP A 205 10.01 -5.16 3.87
N ILE A 206 8.82 -5.73 4.04
CA ILE A 206 8.49 -7.08 3.56
C ILE A 206 8.67 -7.17 2.04
N GLU A 207 8.12 -6.21 1.29
CA GLU A 207 8.20 -6.19 -0.18
C GLU A 207 9.63 -5.93 -0.69
N ALA A 208 10.44 -5.16 0.03
CA ALA A 208 11.83 -4.91 -0.33
C ALA A 208 12.72 -6.14 -0.10
N ASN A 209 12.49 -6.85 1.01
CA ASN A 209 13.40 -7.91 1.46
C ASN A 209 12.99 -9.29 0.93
N LEU A 210 11.70 -9.62 0.88
CA LEU A 210 11.22 -10.92 0.40
C LEU A 210 10.91 -10.91 -1.11
N ASP A 211 11.07 -12.06 -1.75
CA ASP A 211 10.59 -12.30 -3.11
C ASP A 211 9.11 -12.77 -3.11
N GLU A 212 8.52 -12.98 -4.29
CA GLU A 212 7.12 -13.40 -4.43
C GLU A 212 6.82 -14.77 -3.79
N GLN A 213 7.78 -15.69 -3.81
CA GLN A 213 7.63 -17.02 -3.24
C GLN A 213 7.64 -16.94 -1.70
N GLN A 214 8.56 -16.17 -1.13
CA GLN A 214 8.65 -15.92 0.30
C GLN A 214 7.47 -15.09 0.82
N MET A 215 7.00 -14.11 0.05
CA MET A 215 5.79 -13.33 0.39
C MET A 215 4.52 -14.20 0.41
N SER A 216 4.45 -15.20 -0.48
CA SER A 216 3.36 -16.17 -0.52
C SER A 216 3.57 -17.37 0.39
N SER A 217 4.65 -17.40 1.20
CA SER A 217 5.01 -18.57 2.01
C SER A 217 4.21 -18.66 3.31
N ASN A 218 4.14 -19.86 3.90
CA ASN A 218 3.59 -20.02 5.25
C ASN A 218 4.53 -19.49 6.32
N MET A 219 5.83 -19.44 6.03
CA MET A 219 6.87 -18.90 6.92
C MET A 219 6.59 -17.44 7.28
N LEU A 220 6.27 -16.58 6.30
CA LEU A 220 5.93 -15.19 6.55
C LEU A 220 4.68 -15.05 7.43
N VAL A 221 3.63 -15.80 7.13
CA VAL A 221 2.38 -15.78 7.90
C VAL A 221 2.61 -16.17 9.35
N ARG A 222 3.36 -17.26 9.59
CA ARG A 222 3.69 -17.70 10.95
C ARG A 222 4.55 -16.65 11.68
N ALA A 223 5.56 -16.08 11.02
CA ALA A 223 6.43 -15.06 11.62
C ALA A 223 5.66 -13.79 12.00
N LEU A 224 4.80 -13.29 11.10
CA LEU A 224 3.94 -12.12 11.37
C LEU A 224 3.01 -12.37 12.55
N MET A 225 2.31 -13.52 12.54
CA MET A 225 1.38 -13.88 13.61
C MET A 225 2.09 -13.95 14.97
N THR A 226 3.22 -14.66 15.04
CA THR A 226 4.00 -14.79 16.27
C THR A 226 4.49 -13.43 16.77
N CYS A 227 5.14 -12.64 15.92
CA CYS A 227 5.74 -11.36 16.34
C CYS A 227 4.68 -10.33 16.78
N ILE A 228 3.56 -10.25 16.05
CA ILE A 228 2.47 -9.32 16.39
C ILE A 228 1.80 -9.75 17.70
N CYS A 229 1.43 -11.04 17.84
CA CYS A 229 0.81 -11.54 19.06
C CYS A 229 1.75 -11.39 20.26
N GLN A 230 3.03 -11.72 20.12
CA GLN A 230 4.01 -11.55 21.18
C GLN A 230 4.14 -10.09 21.63
N SER A 231 4.10 -9.13 20.69
CA SER A 231 4.14 -7.70 21.03
C SER A 231 2.90 -7.18 21.76
N ALA A 232 1.78 -7.90 21.63
CA ALA A 232 0.50 -7.60 22.25
C ALA A 232 0.34 -8.23 23.64
N ILE A 233 1.29 -9.04 24.11
CA ILE A 233 1.23 -9.62 25.45
C ILE A 233 1.58 -8.57 26.50
N ILE A 234 0.71 -8.43 27.49
CA ILE A 234 0.97 -7.70 28.72
C ILE A 234 1.37 -8.74 29.77
N TYR A 235 2.64 -8.69 30.20
CA TYR A 235 3.22 -9.58 31.20
C TYR A 235 2.80 -9.15 32.61
N GLU A 236 1.57 -9.51 32.98
CA GLU A 236 0.98 -9.40 34.32
C GLU A 236 0.73 -10.81 34.89
N ASN A 237 0.24 -10.91 36.14
CA ASN A 237 -0.15 -12.18 36.70
C ASN A 237 -1.67 -12.18 37.00
N PRO A 238 -2.53 -12.72 36.09
CA PRO A 238 -2.21 -13.46 34.86
C PRO A 238 -1.88 -12.55 33.65
N ASN A 239 -1.20 -13.13 32.64
CA ASN A 239 -0.90 -12.47 31.37
C ASN A 239 -2.20 -12.06 30.66
N LYS A 240 -2.17 -10.94 29.92
CA LYS A 240 -3.31 -10.41 29.17
C LYS A 240 -2.92 -10.04 27.73
N VAL A 241 -3.92 -9.89 26.87
CA VAL A 241 -3.75 -9.36 25.51
C VAL A 241 -4.11 -7.88 25.49
N ASP A 242 -3.23 -7.06 24.92
CA ASP A 242 -3.50 -5.68 24.52
C ASP A 242 -4.23 -5.68 23.16
N ALA A 243 -5.56 -5.73 23.20
CA ALA A 243 -6.39 -5.76 21.99
C ALA A 243 -6.15 -4.55 21.07
N ALA A 244 -5.75 -3.39 21.61
CA ALA A 244 -5.46 -2.21 20.80
C ALA A 244 -4.25 -2.42 19.88
N LYS A 245 -3.25 -3.20 20.31
CA LYS A 245 -2.10 -3.57 19.46
C LYS A 245 -2.48 -4.55 18.36
N ILE A 246 -3.41 -5.48 18.63
CA ILE A 246 -3.95 -6.38 17.60
C ILE A 246 -4.73 -5.58 16.56
N LYS A 247 -5.68 -4.74 17.01
CA LYS A 247 -6.43 -3.81 16.15
C LYS A 247 -5.52 -2.92 15.31
N LYS A 248 -4.46 -2.36 15.90
CA LYS A 248 -3.48 -1.53 15.19
C LYS A 248 -2.80 -2.28 14.05
N ARG A 249 -2.65 -3.61 14.14
CA ARG A 249 -1.95 -4.44 13.14
C ARG A 249 -2.86 -5.36 12.34
N ALA A 250 -4.18 -5.26 12.52
CA ALA A 250 -5.15 -6.13 11.83
C ALA A 250 -4.99 -6.07 10.31
N LYS A 251 -4.82 -4.86 9.74
CA LYS A 251 -4.60 -4.65 8.30
C LYS A 251 -3.35 -5.34 7.77
N VAL A 252 -2.29 -5.44 8.59
CA VAL A 252 -1.07 -6.17 8.21
C VAL A 252 -1.38 -7.65 8.10
N LEU A 253 -2.01 -8.23 9.11
CA LEU A 253 -2.35 -9.65 9.12
C LEU A 253 -3.30 -9.97 7.94
N GLN A 254 -4.36 -9.19 7.76
CA GLN A 254 -5.33 -9.34 6.67
C GLN A 254 -4.69 -9.29 5.28
N LYS A 255 -3.64 -8.48 5.07
CA LYS A 255 -2.93 -8.43 3.77
C LYS A 255 -2.27 -9.76 3.41
N TYR A 256 -1.75 -10.51 4.39
CA TYR A 256 -0.97 -11.73 4.16
C TYR A 256 -1.74 -13.04 4.48
N LEU A 257 -2.83 -12.96 5.25
CA LEU A 257 -3.77 -14.05 5.51
C LEU A 257 -4.87 -14.07 4.43
N SER A 258 -4.45 -14.33 3.19
CA SER A 258 -5.33 -14.18 2.01
C SER A 258 -6.43 -15.24 1.87
N ASP A 259 -6.33 -16.36 2.58
CA ASP A 259 -7.25 -17.48 2.51
C ASP A 259 -7.25 -18.31 3.81
N ASP A 260 -8.24 -19.19 3.96
CA ASP A 260 -8.42 -20.04 5.14
C ASP A 260 -7.20 -20.93 5.44
N LYS A 261 -6.38 -21.29 4.45
CA LYS A 261 -5.17 -22.10 4.69
C LYS A 261 -4.09 -21.24 5.35
N LYS A 262 -3.98 -19.96 4.96
CA LYS A 262 -3.09 -19.00 5.62
C LYS A 262 -3.56 -18.67 7.03
N GLU A 263 -4.85 -18.42 7.20
CA GLU A 263 -5.46 -18.22 8.52
C GLU A 263 -5.20 -19.41 9.46
N LEU A 264 -5.35 -20.65 8.95
CA LEU A 264 -5.02 -21.87 9.70
C LEU A 264 -3.54 -21.94 10.10
N GLN A 265 -2.62 -21.55 9.22
CA GLN A 265 -1.19 -21.48 9.53
C GLN A 265 -0.89 -20.44 10.62
N ALA A 266 -1.62 -19.32 10.62
CA ALA A 266 -1.51 -18.32 11.67
C ALA A 266 -2.00 -18.89 13.03
N LEU A 267 -3.11 -19.64 13.06
CA LEU A 267 -3.58 -20.29 14.29
C LEU A 267 -2.60 -21.33 14.84
N TYR A 268 -1.89 -22.06 13.96
CA TYR A 268 -0.80 -22.96 14.39
C TYR A 268 0.39 -22.20 14.98
N ALA A 269 0.79 -21.07 14.39
CA ALA A 269 1.83 -20.21 14.96
C ALA A 269 1.45 -19.68 16.34
N LEU A 270 0.20 -19.23 16.50
CA LEU A 270 -0.32 -18.77 17.79
C LEU A 270 -0.35 -19.91 18.84
N GLN A 271 -0.75 -21.12 18.45
CA GLN A 271 -0.70 -22.29 19.33
C GLN A 271 0.73 -22.59 19.78
N ALA A 272 1.71 -22.55 18.86
CA ALA A 272 3.12 -22.75 19.18
C ALA A 272 3.62 -21.70 20.16
N LEU A 273 3.27 -20.41 19.97
CA LEU A 273 3.57 -19.34 20.92
C LEU A 273 2.98 -19.62 22.32
N MET A 274 1.77 -20.16 22.41
CA MET A 274 1.20 -20.54 23.72
C MET A 274 1.99 -21.67 24.39
N VAL A 275 2.54 -22.61 23.62
CA VAL A 275 3.40 -23.67 24.16
C VAL A 275 4.71 -23.08 24.70
N GLU A 276 5.33 -22.15 23.98
CA GLU A 276 6.55 -21.45 24.42
C GLU A 276 6.33 -20.66 25.72
N LEU A 277 5.13 -20.12 25.93
CA LEU A 277 4.74 -19.39 27.14
C LEU A 277 4.27 -20.29 28.29
N GLU A 278 4.42 -21.61 28.17
CA GLU A 278 3.95 -22.61 29.14
C GLU A 278 2.43 -22.59 29.36
N GLN A 279 1.68 -22.25 28.31
CA GLN A 279 0.21 -22.34 28.24
C GLN A 279 -0.52 -21.54 29.33
N PRO A 280 -0.33 -20.21 29.37
CA PRO A 280 -0.95 -19.36 30.37
C PRO A 280 -2.48 -19.41 30.27
N ALA A 281 -3.13 -19.43 31.43
CA ALA A 281 -4.58 -19.52 31.50
C ALA A 281 -5.25 -18.34 30.77
N ASN A 282 -6.29 -18.64 29.99
CA ASN A 282 -7.14 -17.68 29.27
C ASN A 282 -6.46 -16.84 28.17
N LEU A 283 -5.13 -16.87 28.02
CA LEU A 283 -4.44 -16.00 27.05
C LEU A 283 -4.81 -16.34 25.60
N LEU A 284 -4.84 -17.64 25.26
CA LEU A 284 -5.22 -18.08 23.91
C LEU A 284 -6.65 -17.66 23.56
N ARG A 285 -7.56 -17.75 24.53
CA ARG A 285 -8.95 -17.32 24.38
C ARG A 285 -9.03 -15.83 24.04
N MET A 286 -8.32 -14.98 24.77
CA MET A 286 -8.29 -13.54 24.51
C MET A 286 -7.75 -13.20 23.12
N PHE A 287 -6.75 -13.95 22.63
CA PHE A 287 -6.27 -13.79 21.25
C PHE A 287 -7.34 -14.23 20.22
N PHE A 288 -8.03 -15.35 20.44
CA PHE A 288 -9.10 -15.80 19.54
C PHE A 288 -10.21 -14.76 19.44
N ASP A 289 -10.68 -14.22 20.57
CA ASP A 289 -11.68 -13.14 20.59
C ASP A 289 -11.18 -11.92 19.79
N SER A 290 -9.95 -11.46 20.05
CA SER A 290 -9.40 -10.27 19.37
C SER A 290 -9.17 -10.45 17.86
N LEU A 291 -8.82 -11.67 17.43
CA LEU A 291 -8.55 -11.97 16.02
C LEU A 291 -9.84 -12.18 15.23
N TYR A 292 -10.88 -12.70 15.88
CA TYR A 292 -12.22 -12.81 15.33
C TYR A 292 -12.86 -11.42 15.19
N ASP A 293 -12.87 -10.62 16.26
CA ASP A 293 -13.50 -9.28 16.29
C ASP A 293 -12.91 -8.30 15.27
N GLU A 294 -11.64 -8.47 14.89
CA GLU A 294 -10.95 -7.59 13.92
C GLU A 294 -10.91 -8.19 12.50
N ASP A 295 -11.73 -9.21 12.20
CA ASP A 295 -11.81 -9.88 10.89
C ASP A 295 -10.45 -10.38 10.39
N VAL A 296 -9.58 -10.85 11.29
CA VAL A 296 -8.26 -11.39 10.93
C VAL A 296 -8.32 -12.89 10.64
N ILE A 297 -9.12 -13.61 11.43
CA ILE A 297 -9.35 -15.05 11.27
C ILE A 297 -10.86 -15.29 11.20
N LYS A 298 -11.29 -15.98 10.16
CA LYS A 298 -12.70 -16.32 9.95
C LYS A 298 -13.07 -17.58 10.70
N GLU A 299 -14.36 -17.72 10.95
CA GLU A 299 -14.98 -18.87 11.59
C GLU A 299 -14.52 -20.22 11.00
N GLU A 300 -14.52 -20.33 9.68
CA GLU A 300 -14.06 -21.53 8.95
C GLU A 300 -12.64 -21.96 9.31
N ALA A 301 -11.73 -21.01 9.50
CA ALA A 301 -10.36 -21.30 9.89
C ALA A 301 -10.26 -21.79 11.34
N PHE A 302 -11.09 -21.28 12.25
CA PHE A 302 -11.19 -21.78 13.62
C PHE A 302 -11.69 -23.22 13.66
N TYR A 303 -12.74 -23.58 12.93
CA TYR A 303 -13.23 -24.96 12.87
C TYR A 303 -12.22 -25.92 12.22
N LYS A 304 -11.54 -25.48 11.15
CA LYS A 304 -10.43 -26.24 10.54
C LYS A 304 -9.29 -26.45 11.52
N TRP A 305 -8.95 -25.45 12.32
CA TRP A 305 -7.95 -25.59 13.37
C TRP A 305 -8.43 -26.58 14.43
N GLU A 306 -9.66 -26.45 14.94
CA GLU A 306 -10.23 -27.32 15.97
C GLU A 306 -10.19 -28.81 15.58
N SER A 307 -10.63 -29.11 14.35
CA SER A 307 -10.74 -30.46 13.80
C SER A 307 -9.41 -31.02 13.24
N SER A 308 -8.36 -30.19 13.17
CA SER A 308 -7.08 -30.58 12.58
C SER A 308 -6.41 -31.74 13.30
N LYS A 309 -5.96 -32.72 12.50
CA LYS A 309 -5.20 -33.89 12.92
C LYS A 309 -3.79 -33.92 12.33
N ASP A 310 -3.28 -32.77 11.88
CA ASP A 310 -1.93 -32.68 11.33
C ASP A 310 -0.90 -33.12 12.40
N PRO A 311 -0.12 -34.19 12.18
CA PRO A 311 0.84 -34.70 13.14
C PRO A 311 1.89 -33.65 13.56
N ALA A 312 2.24 -32.72 12.67
CA ALA A 312 3.23 -31.68 12.95
C ALA A 312 2.71 -30.61 13.94
N GLU A 313 1.40 -30.46 14.08
CA GLU A 313 0.76 -29.37 14.82
C GLU A 313 0.03 -29.86 16.09
N GLN A 314 0.32 -31.09 16.54
CA GLN A 314 -0.31 -31.67 17.74
C GLN A 314 0.30 -31.19 19.07
N GLN A 315 1.49 -30.59 19.04
CA GLN A 315 2.14 -30.14 20.27
C GLN A 315 1.33 -29.04 20.95
N GLY A 316 0.96 -29.28 22.21
CA GLY A 316 0.14 -28.34 23.00
C GLY A 316 -1.33 -28.27 22.61
N LYS A 317 -1.75 -28.90 21.51
CA LYS A 317 -3.10 -28.83 20.95
C LYS A 317 -4.20 -29.19 21.97
N GLY A 318 -4.02 -30.26 22.73
CA GLY A 318 -5.03 -30.73 23.68
C GLY A 318 -5.32 -29.72 24.80
N VAL A 319 -4.31 -29.02 25.30
CA VAL A 319 -4.49 -27.96 26.31
C VAL A 319 -5.04 -26.70 25.67
N ALA A 320 -4.56 -26.35 24.48
CA ALA A 320 -5.10 -25.24 23.69
C ALA A 320 -6.61 -25.39 23.50
N LEU A 321 -7.09 -26.55 23.01
CA LEU A 321 -8.52 -26.86 22.82
C LEU A 321 -9.34 -26.69 24.10
N LYS A 322 -8.83 -27.19 25.24
CA LYS A 322 -9.49 -27.02 26.53
C LYS A 322 -9.63 -25.55 26.94
N SER A 323 -8.62 -24.73 26.62
CA SER A 323 -8.62 -23.31 26.98
C SER A 323 -9.61 -22.45 26.16
N VAL A 324 -9.96 -22.91 24.95
CA VAL A 324 -10.87 -22.18 24.04
C VAL A 324 -12.22 -22.86 23.84
N THR A 325 -12.57 -23.86 24.67
CA THR A 325 -13.85 -24.58 24.54
C THR A 325 -15.04 -23.62 24.57
N ALA A 326 -15.03 -22.64 25.48
CA ALA A 326 -16.09 -21.64 25.57
C ALA A 326 -16.17 -20.69 24.36
N PHE A 327 -15.09 -20.54 23.58
CA PHE A 327 -15.11 -19.75 22.33
C PHE A 327 -15.89 -20.51 21.27
N PHE A 328 -15.59 -21.81 21.09
CA PHE A 328 -16.28 -22.65 20.12
C PHE A 328 -17.72 -22.98 20.50
N THR A 329 -18.08 -22.99 21.79
CA THR A 329 -19.49 -23.07 22.19
C THR A 329 -20.24 -21.84 21.70
N TRP A 330 -19.71 -20.65 21.99
CA TRP A 330 -20.31 -19.39 21.55
C TRP A 330 -20.37 -19.25 20.02
N LEU A 331 -19.32 -19.66 19.31
CA LEU A 331 -19.26 -19.56 17.84
C LEU A 331 -20.38 -20.36 17.16
N ARG A 332 -20.65 -21.59 17.64
CA ARG A 332 -21.76 -22.42 17.14
C ARG A 332 -23.14 -21.91 17.53
N GLU A 333 -23.28 -21.36 18.75
CA GLU A 333 -24.54 -20.77 19.20
C GLU A 333 -24.93 -19.55 18.36
N ALA A 334 -23.96 -18.74 17.95
CA ALA A 334 -24.18 -17.62 17.04
C ALA A 334 -24.57 -18.09 15.62
N GLU A 335 -23.95 -19.15 15.11
CA GLU A 335 -24.27 -19.75 13.81
C GLU A 335 -25.72 -20.26 13.75
N ASP A 336 -26.17 -20.97 14.80
CA ASP A 336 -27.54 -21.50 14.91
C ASP A 336 -28.61 -20.37 14.97
N GLU A 337 -28.28 -19.22 15.57
CA GLU A 337 -29.17 -18.04 15.64
C GLU A 337 -29.31 -17.37 14.26
N ASP A 338 -28.23 -17.20 13.50
CA ASP A 338 -28.23 -16.57 12.17
C ASP A 338 -28.94 -17.40 11.09
N GLU A 339 -28.91 -18.74 11.19
CA GLU A 339 -29.70 -19.63 10.31
C GLU A 339 -31.20 -19.58 10.64
N SER A 340 -31.56 -19.38 11.91
CA SER A 340 -32.95 -19.34 12.37
C SER A 340 -33.68 -18.04 12.02
N ASP A 341 -32.97 -16.90 11.99
CA ASP A 341 -33.53 -15.59 11.63
C ASP A 341 -33.63 -15.36 10.10
N ASN A 342 -32.95 -16.19 9.30
CA ASN A 342 -33.02 -16.16 7.82
C ASN A 342 -33.96 -17.22 7.21
N SER A 343 -34.67 -17.99 8.04
CA SER A 343 -35.57 -19.09 7.63
C SER A 343 -37.06 -18.73 7.63
#